data_AF-A0A535LCU9-F1
#
_entry.id   AF-A0A535LCU9-F1
#
_cell.length_a   1.000
_cell.length_b   1.000
_cell.length_c   1.000
_cell.angle_alpha   90.00
_cell.angle_beta   90.00
_cell.angle_gamma   90.00
#
_symmetry.space_group_name_H-M   'P 1'
#
loop_
_entity.id
_entity.type
_entity.pdbx_description
1 polymer ?
#
loop_
_entity_poly.entity_id
_entity_poly.type
_entity_poly.pdbx_seq_one_letter_code
_entity_poly.pdbx_strand_id
1 'polypeptide(L)'
;MSGIPLTIEGRAMSVGFGLVKGAETVVLRLASGWWESGITKLLSDGRPPETPSALILSPGLPGQRRVSAPLGELARKATTYGLRGDALLVIGPGVEMAERLDTLSRRPLHGRRVLITRARHQVEPFRRELADLGAAVIEIPTIQIRPMPTDDHVREAIANLNRTALVIFASANAVNIFFQMLHAGGKDARAFHGSKLCAIGQETAESMETHGLRPELVTSEYTAEGLAKALEGWEMEGMRVLVPRAEVARDALPSLLSKRGAEVHILPVYQAVCPPEAGPSLMRLFNAEGVDVITFTSSSTVVNFVRAFPDDKLPAVLGDAVVACMGPVTADTARKLGLKVEIIAREYTPRGLAAAIAAAAVR
;
A
#
# COMPACT_ATOMS: atom_id res chain seq x y z
N MET A 1 -36.99 -10.73 10.27
CA MET A 1 -36.29 -9.43 10.39
C MET A 1 -36.01 -9.19 11.87
N SER A 2 -34.88 -9.66 12.39
CA SER A 2 -34.51 -9.44 13.80
C SER A 2 -33.48 -8.32 13.86
N GLY A 3 -33.93 -7.18 14.37
CA GLY A 3 -33.20 -5.91 14.37
C GLY A 3 -31.86 -5.98 15.10
N ILE A 4 -30.91 -5.20 14.57
CA ILE A 4 -29.62 -4.88 15.16
C ILE A 4 -29.88 -4.04 16.42
N PRO A 5 -29.42 -4.44 17.63
CA PRO A 5 -29.71 -3.67 18.83
C PRO A 5 -28.74 -2.48 19.00
N LEU A 6 -29.40 -1.33 19.17
CA LEU A 6 -28.98 0.01 19.57
C LEU A 6 -27.61 0.18 20.26
N THR A 7 -26.79 1.05 19.66
CA THR A 7 -25.72 1.80 20.33
C THR A 7 -26.36 2.90 21.19
N ILE A 8 -26.28 2.80 22.52
CA ILE A 8 -26.71 3.87 23.43
C ILE A 8 -25.49 4.73 23.76
N GLU A 9 -25.32 5.85 23.04
CA GLU A 9 -24.42 6.94 23.45
C GLU A 9 -25.15 7.83 24.47
N GLY A 10 -24.87 7.62 25.77
CA GLY A 10 -25.44 8.41 26.85
C GLY A 10 -24.36 9.11 27.66
N ARG A 11 -24.40 10.46 27.69
CA ARG A 11 -23.63 11.31 28.62
C ARG A 11 -23.93 10.93 30.07
N ALA A 12 -22.91 11.10 30.91
CA ALA A 12 -22.88 10.83 32.35
C ALA A 12 -24.20 11.12 33.09
N MET A 13 -24.76 10.06 33.70
CA MET A 13 -25.40 9.98 35.02
C MET A 13 -26.26 8.70 35.04
N SER A 14 -25.81 7.71 35.83
CA SER A 14 -26.50 6.45 36.13
C SER A 14 -27.10 5.68 34.94
N VAL A 15 -26.28 4.97 34.17
CA VAL A 15 -26.80 3.74 33.54
C VAL A 15 -27.08 2.77 34.68
N GLY A 16 -28.35 2.58 35.01
CA GLY A 16 -28.75 1.48 35.89
C GLY A 16 -28.44 0.17 35.17
N PHE A 17 -27.31 -0.46 35.48
CA PHE A 17 -26.91 -1.74 34.88
C PHE A 17 -27.91 -2.86 35.19
N GLY A 18 -28.83 -2.63 36.13
CA GLY A 18 -30.04 -3.43 36.36
C GLY A 18 -30.97 -3.62 35.14
N LEU A 19 -30.83 -2.83 34.06
CA LEU A 19 -31.57 -3.02 32.80
C LEU A 19 -31.07 -4.18 31.94
N VAL A 20 -29.91 -4.74 32.25
CA VAL A 20 -29.27 -5.74 31.39
C VAL A 20 -29.28 -7.13 32.03
N LYS A 21 -30.47 -7.60 32.40
CA LYS A 21 -30.64 -8.90 33.09
C LYS A 21 -31.07 -10.05 32.18
N GLY A 22 -31.33 -9.79 30.88
CA GLY A 22 -31.94 -10.78 29.97
C GLY A 22 -31.42 -10.83 28.53
N ALA A 23 -30.35 -10.12 28.18
CA ALA A 23 -29.71 -10.27 26.87
C ALA A 23 -28.67 -11.41 26.92
N GLU A 24 -28.69 -12.33 25.95
CA GLU A 24 -27.74 -13.44 25.85
C GLU A 24 -26.30 -12.93 25.74
N THR A 25 -26.04 -11.77 25.14
CA THR A 25 -24.71 -11.14 25.13
C THR A 25 -24.83 -9.63 25.10
N VAL A 26 -23.96 -8.95 25.85
CA VAL A 26 -23.99 -7.51 26.09
C VAL A 26 -22.62 -6.94 25.80
N VAL A 27 -22.57 -5.85 25.05
CA VAL A 27 -21.33 -5.13 24.73
C VAL A 27 -21.43 -3.71 25.26
N LEU A 28 -20.49 -3.32 26.11
CA LEU A 28 -20.41 -2.01 26.73
C LEU A 28 -19.09 -1.35 26.32
N ARG A 29 -19.14 -0.13 25.80
CA ARG A 29 -17.92 0.68 25.62
C ARG A 29 -17.63 1.45 26.88
N LEU A 30 -16.45 1.25 27.44
CA LEU A 30 -16.00 1.82 28.71
C LEU A 30 -14.79 2.71 28.45
N ALA A 31 -14.85 3.95 28.95
CA ALA A 31 -13.70 4.85 28.93
C ALA A 31 -12.60 4.35 29.87
N SER A 32 -11.36 4.73 29.57
CA SER A 32 -10.18 4.37 30.37
C SER A 32 -10.39 4.58 31.88
N GLY A 33 -10.18 3.52 32.66
CA GLY A 33 -10.30 3.54 34.13
C GLY A 33 -11.70 3.27 34.69
N TRP A 34 -12.74 3.15 33.85
CA TRP A 34 -14.13 2.94 34.31
C TRP A 34 -14.58 1.48 34.30
N TRP A 35 -13.74 0.55 33.85
CA TRP A 35 -14.14 -0.86 33.79
C TRP A 35 -14.13 -1.54 35.17
N GLU A 36 -13.26 -1.15 36.10
CA GLU A 36 -13.31 -1.68 37.48
C GLU A 36 -14.61 -1.29 38.20
N SER A 37 -14.98 -0.02 38.13
CA SER A 37 -16.22 0.50 38.72
C SER A 37 -17.46 -0.03 37.99
N GLY A 38 -17.40 -0.15 36.66
CA GLY A 38 -18.45 -0.76 35.84
C GLY A 38 -18.71 -2.22 36.19
N ILE A 39 -17.65 -3.05 36.28
CA ILE A 39 -17.74 -4.47 36.68
C ILE A 39 -18.28 -4.60 38.11
N THR A 40 -17.80 -3.78 39.04
CA THR A 40 -18.29 -3.77 40.44
C THR A 40 -19.79 -3.45 40.49
N LYS A 41 -20.23 -2.46 39.71
CA LYS A 41 -21.65 -2.09 39.62
C LYS A 41 -22.50 -3.20 39.00
N LEU A 42 -22.01 -3.87 37.95
CA LEU A 42 -22.69 -5.00 37.32
C LEU A 42 -22.90 -6.18 38.29
N LEU A 43 -21.90 -6.49 39.12
CA LEU A 43 -21.98 -7.53 40.14
C LEU A 43 -23.01 -7.16 41.22
N SER A 44 -22.94 -5.94 41.76
CA SER A 44 -23.90 -5.44 42.77
C SER A 44 -25.34 -5.32 42.26
N ASP A 45 -25.54 -5.07 40.97
CA ASP A 45 -26.87 -5.04 40.34
C ASP A 45 -27.44 -6.44 40.05
N GLY A 46 -26.70 -7.50 40.41
CA GLY A 46 -27.16 -8.89 40.44
C GLY A 46 -26.74 -9.75 39.24
N ARG A 47 -25.69 -9.38 38.51
CA ARG A 47 -25.09 -10.30 37.52
C ARG A 47 -24.27 -11.39 38.20
N PRO A 48 -24.41 -12.66 37.78
CA PRO A 48 -23.64 -13.75 38.37
C PRO A 48 -22.12 -13.57 38.13
N PRO A 49 -21.25 -13.73 39.13
CA PRO A 49 -19.80 -13.58 38.99
C PRO A 49 -19.17 -14.59 38.01
N GLU A 50 -19.80 -15.74 37.81
CA GLU A 50 -19.42 -16.78 36.86
C GLU A 50 -19.71 -16.42 35.40
N THR A 51 -20.45 -15.33 35.14
CA THR A 51 -20.84 -14.94 33.78
C THR A 51 -19.60 -14.77 32.90
N PRO A 52 -19.52 -15.45 31.73
CA PRO A 52 -18.41 -15.27 30.81
C PRO A 52 -18.26 -13.81 30.40
N SER A 53 -17.04 -13.28 30.44
CA SER A 53 -16.78 -11.87 30.13
C SER A 53 -15.43 -11.66 29.47
N ALA A 54 -15.31 -10.61 28.67
CA ALA A 54 -14.07 -10.21 28.03
C ALA A 54 -13.92 -8.69 28.00
N LEU A 55 -12.71 -8.20 28.26
CA LEU A 55 -12.28 -6.83 27.97
C LEU A 55 -11.44 -6.84 26.70
N ILE A 56 -11.84 -6.03 25.72
CA ILE A 56 -11.15 -5.87 24.44
C ILE A 56 -10.72 -4.42 24.29
N LEU A 57 -9.41 -4.18 24.25
CA LEU A 57 -8.83 -2.87 23.95
C LEU A 57 -8.57 -2.76 22.45
N SER A 58 -8.70 -1.55 21.92
CA SER A 58 -8.43 -1.26 20.50
C SER A 58 -9.12 -2.25 19.56
N PRO A 59 -10.44 -2.50 19.70
CA PRO A 59 -11.15 -3.50 18.91
C PRO A 59 -11.06 -3.17 17.42
N GLY A 60 -10.64 -4.15 16.62
CA GLY A 60 -10.43 -4.00 15.17
C GLY A 60 -9.21 -3.15 14.79
N LEU A 61 -8.42 -2.69 15.75
CA LEU A 61 -7.23 -1.89 15.53
C LEU A 61 -5.94 -2.68 15.82
N PRO A 62 -4.79 -2.21 15.31
CA PRO A 62 -3.48 -2.76 15.64
C PRO A 62 -3.24 -2.69 17.16
N GLY A 63 -2.69 -3.76 17.72
CA GLY A 63 -2.49 -3.86 19.17
C GLY A 63 -3.76 -4.16 19.95
N GLN A 64 -4.81 -4.70 19.29
CA GLN A 64 -5.97 -5.25 19.97
C GLN A 64 -5.51 -6.25 21.04
N ARG A 65 -5.93 -6.02 22.28
CA ARG A 65 -5.65 -6.93 23.40
C ARG A 65 -6.96 -7.39 23.99
N ARG A 66 -7.05 -8.68 24.26
CA ARG A 66 -8.23 -9.30 24.84
C ARG A 66 -7.85 -10.03 26.12
N VAL A 67 -8.60 -9.77 27.18
CA VAL A 67 -8.55 -10.56 28.41
C VAL A 67 -9.95 -11.13 28.64
N SER A 68 -10.04 -12.46 28.74
CA SER A 68 -11.31 -13.15 29.05
C SER A 68 -11.22 -13.84 30.40
N ALA A 69 -12.30 -13.77 31.18
CA ALA A 69 -12.47 -14.38 32.49
C ALA A 69 -13.95 -14.38 32.90
N PRO A 70 -14.35 -15.14 33.93
CA PRO A 70 -15.59 -14.87 34.65
C PRO A 70 -15.66 -13.40 35.10
N LEU A 71 -16.85 -12.79 35.09
CA LEU A 71 -17.07 -11.38 35.41
C LEU A 71 -16.49 -10.98 36.77
N GLY A 72 -16.58 -11.86 37.78
CA GLY A 72 -16.03 -11.65 39.11
C GLY A 72 -14.50 -11.57 39.17
N GLU A 73 -13.81 -12.12 38.16
CA GLU A 73 -12.35 -12.17 38.10
C GLU A 73 -11.74 -11.24 37.04
N LEU A 74 -12.56 -10.75 36.13
CA LEU A 74 -12.13 -10.01 34.94
C LEU A 74 -11.31 -8.78 35.28
N ALA A 75 -11.74 -8.00 36.28
CA ALA A 75 -11.05 -6.77 36.67
C ALA A 75 -9.62 -7.08 37.14
N ARG A 76 -9.48 -8.01 38.10
CA ARG A 76 -8.19 -8.46 38.61
C ARG A 76 -7.27 -8.95 37.48
N LYS A 77 -7.81 -9.78 36.58
CA LYS A 77 -7.03 -10.32 35.46
C LYS A 77 -6.58 -9.20 34.52
N ALA A 78 -7.45 -8.26 34.17
CA ALA A 78 -7.10 -7.12 33.31
C ALA A 78 -5.99 -6.24 33.92
N THR A 79 -6.03 -6.01 35.24
CA THR A 79 -4.95 -5.30 35.96
C THR A 79 -3.63 -6.06 35.89
N THR A 80 -3.64 -7.39 36.09
CA THR A 80 -2.44 -8.23 35.97
C THR A 80 -1.81 -8.18 34.58
N TYR A 81 -2.63 -8.17 33.53
CA TYR A 81 -2.15 -8.03 32.14
C TYR A 81 -1.81 -6.58 31.75
N GLY A 82 -1.92 -5.62 32.68
CA GLY A 82 -1.54 -4.23 32.45
C GLY A 82 -2.41 -3.50 31.42
N LEU A 83 -3.69 -3.88 31.29
CA LEU A 83 -4.61 -3.24 30.35
C LEU A 83 -4.89 -1.79 30.79
N ARG A 84 -4.66 -0.83 29.89
CA ARG A 84 -4.92 0.60 30.10
C ARG A 84 -5.54 1.20 28.84
N GLY A 85 -6.57 2.02 29.01
CA GLY A 85 -7.28 2.67 27.90
C GLY A 85 -8.75 2.29 27.79
N ASP A 86 -9.41 2.85 26.78
CA ASP A 86 -10.80 2.54 26.44
C ASP A 86 -10.93 1.07 26.03
N ALA A 87 -11.99 0.41 26.50
CA ALA A 87 -12.22 -1.00 26.27
C ALA A 87 -13.68 -1.29 25.93
N LEU A 88 -13.91 -2.32 25.14
CA LEU A 88 -15.20 -2.99 25.05
C LEU A 88 -15.27 -4.08 26.12
N LEU A 89 -16.23 -3.98 27.02
CA LEU A 89 -16.62 -5.05 27.93
C LEU A 89 -17.74 -5.87 27.29
N VAL A 90 -17.45 -7.12 26.96
CA VAL A 90 -18.42 -8.10 26.46
C VAL A 90 -18.79 -9.05 27.60
N ILE A 91 -20.09 -9.29 27.80
CA ILE A 91 -20.62 -10.11 28.91
C ILE A 91 -21.67 -11.07 28.35
N GLY A 92 -21.55 -12.36 28.68
CA GLY A 92 -22.49 -13.42 28.31
C GLY A 92 -21.88 -14.51 27.40
N PRO A 93 -22.65 -15.56 27.06
CA PRO A 93 -22.22 -16.72 26.26
C PRO A 93 -21.50 -16.41 24.93
N GLY A 94 -21.74 -15.27 24.30
CA GLY A 94 -21.01 -14.86 23.08
C GLY A 94 -19.49 -14.74 23.27
N VAL A 95 -19.01 -14.56 24.51
CA VAL A 95 -17.57 -14.55 24.85
C VAL A 95 -16.91 -15.90 24.61
N GLU A 96 -17.64 -16.99 24.86
CA GLU A 96 -17.13 -18.35 24.65
C GLU A 96 -17.03 -18.66 23.15
N MET A 97 -17.93 -18.09 22.35
CA MET A 97 -17.88 -18.21 20.89
C MET A 97 -16.69 -17.47 20.27
N ALA A 98 -16.11 -16.50 20.99
CA ALA A 98 -15.02 -15.69 20.45
C ALA A 98 -13.75 -16.51 20.22
N GLU A 99 -13.44 -17.59 20.96
CA GLU A 99 -12.29 -18.45 20.58
C GLU A 99 -12.52 -19.21 19.26
N ARG A 100 -13.77 -19.45 18.89
CA ARG A 100 -14.14 -20.09 17.62
C ARG A 100 -14.19 -19.09 16.46
N LEU A 101 -14.51 -17.83 16.74
CA LEU A 101 -14.71 -16.77 15.75
C LEU A 101 -13.55 -15.78 15.64
N ASP A 102 -12.54 -15.86 16.52
CA ASP A 102 -11.39 -14.96 16.47
C ASP A 102 -10.42 -15.35 15.34
N THR A 103 -10.80 -14.92 14.14
CA THR A 103 -10.00 -15.06 12.92
C THR A 103 -9.01 -13.90 12.75
N LEU A 104 -9.10 -12.84 13.55
CA LEU A 104 -8.30 -11.62 13.39
C LEU A 104 -7.01 -11.69 14.21
N SER A 105 -7.09 -12.10 15.49
CA SER A 105 -5.91 -12.15 16.37
C SER A 105 -4.94 -13.28 15.97
N ARG A 106 -5.46 -14.30 15.29
CA ARG A 106 -4.69 -15.44 14.78
C ARG A 106 -3.98 -15.15 13.46
N ARG A 107 -4.19 -13.97 12.85
CA ARG A 107 -3.56 -13.66 11.57
C ARG A 107 -2.06 -13.39 11.77
N PRO A 108 -1.20 -13.79 10.82
CA PRO A 108 0.26 -13.72 10.99
C PRO A 108 0.81 -12.32 11.28
N LEU A 109 0.13 -11.27 10.80
CA LEU A 109 0.55 -9.88 10.98
C LEU A 109 -0.33 -9.12 11.98
N HIS A 110 -1.13 -9.82 12.79
CA HIS A 110 -1.97 -9.16 13.78
C HIS A 110 -1.15 -8.25 14.70
N GLY A 111 -1.57 -6.99 14.80
CA GLY A 111 -0.91 -5.98 15.62
C GLY A 111 0.38 -5.41 15.04
N ARG A 112 0.88 -5.92 13.90
CA ARG A 112 2.07 -5.38 13.24
C ARG A 112 1.73 -4.16 12.40
N ARG A 113 2.61 -3.17 12.43
CA ARG A 113 2.50 -1.92 11.68
C ARG A 113 3.47 -1.92 10.52
N VAL A 114 2.91 -1.88 9.32
CA VAL A 114 3.64 -2.03 8.06
C VAL A 114 3.54 -0.74 7.27
N LEU A 115 4.69 -0.10 7.02
CA LEU A 115 4.81 1.09 6.19
C LEU A 115 4.93 0.71 4.72
N ILE A 116 4.04 1.27 3.90
CA ILE A 116 4.13 1.24 2.43
C ILE A 116 4.63 2.59 1.92
N THR A 117 5.71 2.54 1.13
CA THR A 117 6.38 3.71 0.55
C THR A 117 6.07 3.94 -0.94
N ARG A 118 5.25 3.09 -1.56
CA ARG A 118 4.91 3.15 -3.00
C ARG A 118 3.92 4.28 -3.33
N ALA A 119 3.87 4.68 -4.60
CA ALA A 119 2.88 5.63 -5.13
C ALA A 119 1.42 5.21 -4.85
N ARG A 120 0.60 6.16 -4.41
CA ARG A 120 -0.80 5.96 -3.96
C ARG A 120 -1.64 5.07 -4.88
N HIS A 121 -1.60 5.29 -6.19
CA HIS A 121 -2.42 4.55 -7.16
C HIS A 121 -2.01 3.07 -7.32
N GLN A 122 -0.88 2.65 -6.76
CA GLN A 122 -0.39 1.27 -6.79
C GLN A 122 -0.40 0.60 -5.41
N VAL A 123 -0.97 1.25 -4.39
CA VAL A 123 -0.93 0.77 -3.00
C VAL A 123 -2.08 -0.21 -2.70
N GLU A 124 -3.26 -0.03 -3.30
CA GLU A 124 -4.47 -0.75 -2.87
C GLU A 124 -4.35 -2.28 -2.89
N PRO A 125 -3.81 -2.94 -3.93
CA PRO A 125 -3.63 -4.39 -3.90
C PRO A 125 -2.70 -4.82 -2.76
N PHE A 126 -1.59 -4.11 -2.56
CA PHE A 126 -0.62 -4.46 -1.53
C PHE A 126 -1.13 -4.20 -0.11
N ARG A 127 -1.84 -3.09 0.08
CA ARG A 127 -2.55 -2.75 1.32
C ARG A 127 -3.54 -3.85 1.70
N ARG A 128 -4.31 -4.33 0.72
CA ARG A 128 -5.29 -5.41 0.94
C ARG A 128 -4.62 -6.70 1.38
N GLU A 129 -3.57 -7.14 0.70
CA GLU A 129 -2.81 -8.35 1.07
C GLU A 129 -2.30 -8.29 2.53
N LEU A 130 -1.76 -7.14 2.95
CA LEU A 130 -1.28 -6.94 4.32
C LEU A 130 -2.43 -6.87 5.35
N ALA A 131 -3.52 -6.17 5.03
CA ALA A 131 -4.69 -6.05 5.89
C ALA A 131 -5.42 -7.40 6.08
N ASP A 132 -5.50 -8.22 5.02
CA ASP A 132 -6.05 -9.57 5.07
C ASP A 132 -5.21 -10.49 5.96
N LEU A 133 -3.92 -10.20 6.11
CA LEU A 133 -3.01 -10.85 7.05
C LEU A 133 -3.00 -10.20 8.45
N GLY A 134 -3.84 -9.18 8.70
CA GLY A 134 -4.07 -8.57 10.02
C GLY A 134 -3.18 -7.38 10.35
N ALA A 135 -2.39 -6.87 9.39
CA ALA A 135 -1.49 -5.74 9.62
C ALA A 135 -2.23 -4.40 9.70
N ALA A 136 -1.69 -3.48 10.50
CA ALA A 136 -1.89 -2.05 10.31
C ALA A 136 -1.09 -1.60 9.11
N VAL A 137 -1.75 -1.05 8.09
CA VAL A 137 -1.04 -0.48 6.95
C VAL A 137 -0.96 1.03 7.11
N ILE A 138 0.26 1.56 7.02
CA ILE A 138 0.53 2.98 7.04
C ILE A 138 1.08 3.35 5.67
N GLU A 139 0.48 4.37 5.05
CA GLU A 139 0.82 4.75 3.68
C GLU A 139 1.47 6.12 3.67
N ILE A 140 2.77 6.13 3.37
CA ILE A 140 3.50 7.38 3.13
C ILE A 140 4.26 7.22 1.81
N PRO A 141 3.63 7.59 0.69
CA PRO A 141 4.25 7.50 -0.63
C PRO A 141 5.53 8.34 -0.69
N THR A 142 6.63 7.72 -1.10
CA THR A 142 7.90 8.43 -1.38
C THR A 142 8.09 8.68 -2.88
N ILE A 143 7.10 8.30 -3.68
CA ILE A 143 7.06 8.56 -5.12
C ILE A 143 5.62 8.90 -5.52
N GLN A 144 5.49 9.92 -6.35
CA GLN A 144 4.24 10.34 -6.97
C GLN A 144 4.49 10.54 -8.46
N ILE A 145 3.61 9.97 -9.26
CA ILE A 145 3.58 10.18 -10.70
C ILE A 145 2.73 11.41 -10.94
N ARG A 146 3.35 12.49 -11.41
CA ARG A 146 2.69 13.74 -11.75
C ARG A 146 2.61 13.85 -13.28
N PRO A 147 1.42 13.86 -13.88
CA PRO A 147 1.27 14.13 -15.30
C PRO A 147 1.89 15.49 -15.66
N MET A 148 2.54 15.57 -16.81
CA MET A 148 2.95 16.85 -17.40
C MET A 148 1.70 17.59 -17.93
N PRO A 149 1.73 18.92 -18.04
CA PRO A 149 0.67 19.66 -18.70
C PRO A 149 0.48 19.22 -20.16
N THR A 150 -0.74 19.24 -20.67
CA THR A 150 -1.03 19.09 -22.11
C THR A 150 -0.73 20.41 -22.83
N ASP A 151 0.57 20.68 -22.98
CA ASP A 151 1.12 21.83 -23.68
C ASP A 151 1.06 21.66 -25.21
N ASP A 152 1.63 22.62 -25.94
CA ASP A 152 1.62 22.60 -27.40
C ASP A 152 2.43 21.43 -27.97
N HIS A 153 3.50 21.00 -27.32
CA HIS A 153 4.29 19.83 -27.75
C HIS A 153 3.46 18.54 -27.70
N VAL A 154 2.69 18.34 -26.62
CA VAL A 154 1.79 17.18 -26.51
C VAL A 154 0.69 17.26 -27.57
N ARG A 155 0.09 18.44 -27.78
CA ARG A 155 -0.96 18.63 -28.81
C ARG A 155 -0.42 18.36 -30.21
N GLU A 156 0.79 18.82 -30.51
CA GLU A 156 1.45 18.59 -31.78
C GLU A 156 1.78 17.10 -31.99
N ALA A 157 2.30 16.43 -30.97
CA ALA A 157 2.56 14.99 -31.03
C ALA A 157 1.27 14.21 -31.30
N ILE A 158 0.18 14.53 -30.59
CA ILE A 158 -1.13 13.93 -30.79
C ILE A 158 -1.68 14.23 -32.20
N ALA A 159 -1.52 15.46 -32.69
CA ALA A 159 -1.95 15.87 -34.02
C ALA A 159 -1.26 15.05 -35.11
N ASN A 160 0.04 14.78 -34.94
CA ASN A 160 0.91 14.08 -35.88
C ASN A 160 0.94 12.55 -35.71
N LEU A 161 0.08 11.94 -34.88
CA LEU A 161 0.03 10.49 -34.71
C LEU A 161 -0.22 9.75 -36.04
N ASN A 162 -1.00 10.32 -36.96
CA ASN A 162 -1.23 9.76 -38.30
C ASN A 162 0.02 9.70 -39.18
N ARG A 163 1.06 10.48 -38.86
CA ARG A 163 2.37 10.49 -39.53
C ARG A 163 3.45 9.76 -38.73
N THR A 164 3.09 9.24 -37.56
CA THR A 164 4.01 8.54 -36.67
C THR A 164 4.00 7.06 -37.03
N ALA A 165 5.11 6.56 -37.56
CA ALA A 165 5.21 5.17 -38.03
C ALA A 165 5.31 4.17 -36.86
N LEU A 166 5.89 4.60 -35.73
CA LEU A 166 6.09 3.75 -34.56
C LEU A 166 5.87 4.55 -33.26
N VAL A 167 5.13 3.98 -32.32
CA VAL A 167 5.00 4.49 -30.95
C VAL A 167 5.55 3.46 -29.97
N ILE A 168 6.48 3.89 -29.12
CA ILE A 168 7.11 3.01 -28.13
C ILE A 168 6.75 3.48 -26.73
N PHE A 169 6.08 2.62 -25.97
CA PHE A 169 5.83 2.83 -24.54
C PHE A 169 6.79 1.99 -23.71
N ALA A 170 7.45 2.62 -22.75
CA ALA A 170 8.37 1.96 -21.82
C ALA A 170 7.82 1.84 -20.40
N SER A 171 6.58 2.24 -20.18
CA SER A 171 5.95 2.28 -18.85
C SER A 171 4.44 2.29 -18.97
N ALA A 172 3.77 1.44 -18.18
CA ALA A 172 2.32 1.48 -18.01
C ALA A 172 1.80 2.88 -17.60
N ASN A 173 2.57 3.65 -16.83
CA ASN A 173 2.23 5.04 -16.48
C ASN A 173 2.22 5.95 -17.71
N ALA A 174 3.18 5.78 -18.62
CA ALA A 174 3.24 6.57 -19.84
C ALA A 174 2.04 6.27 -20.75
N VAL A 175 1.65 4.99 -20.87
CA VAL A 175 0.45 4.57 -21.60
C VAL A 175 -0.78 5.28 -21.04
N ASN A 176 -1.06 5.09 -19.75
CA ASN A 176 -2.26 5.63 -19.11
C ASN A 176 -2.34 7.15 -19.20
N ILE A 177 -1.23 7.86 -18.96
CA ILE A 177 -1.22 9.32 -18.98
C ILE A 177 -1.30 9.85 -20.41
N PHE A 178 -0.62 9.22 -21.37
CA PHE A 178 -0.75 9.61 -22.77
C PHE A 178 -2.19 9.43 -23.27
N PHE A 179 -2.88 8.36 -22.88
CA PHE A 179 -4.30 8.18 -23.21
C PHE A 179 -5.21 9.23 -22.58
N GLN A 180 -4.95 9.65 -21.34
CA GLN A 180 -5.66 10.80 -20.74
C GLN A 180 -5.46 12.08 -21.56
N MET A 181 -4.23 12.34 -22.01
CA MET A 181 -3.91 13.50 -22.87
C MET A 181 -4.59 13.37 -24.25
N LEU A 182 -4.61 12.17 -24.83
CA LEU A 182 -5.25 11.84 -26.10
C LEU A 182 -6.76 12.14 -26.05
N HIS A 183 -7.43 11.69 -24.99
CA HIS A 183 -8.85 11.92 -24.76
C HIS A 183 -9.16 13.40 -24.49
N ALA A 184 -8.33 14.09 -23.70
CA ALA A 184 -8.46 15.53 -23.51
C ALA A 184 -8.31 16.32 -24.84
N GLY A 185 -7.53 15.78 -25.78
CA GLY A 185 -7.40 16.28 -27.15
C GLY A 185 -8.52 15.85 -28.12
N GLY A 186 -9.57 15.18 -27.64
CA GLY A 186 -10.70 14.74 -28.45
C GLY A 186 -10.39 13.54 -29.37
N LYS A 187 -9.32 12.80 -29.10
CA LYS A 187 -8.93 11.59 -29.83
C LYS A 187 -9.09 10.33 -28.98
N ASP A 188 -8.99 9.17 -29.60
CA ASP A 188 -9.00 7.86 -28.96
C ASP A 188 -8.01 6.90 -29.64
N ALA A 189 -8.06 5.61 -29.30
CA ALA A 189 -7.19 4.58 -29.84
C ALA A 189 -7.13 4.52 -31.38
N ARG A 190 -8.17 4.98 -32.10
CA ARG A 190 -8.17 5.04 -33.57
C ARG A 190 -7.14 6.00 -34.13
N ALA A 191 -6.64 6.93 -33.31
CA ALA A 191 -5.55 7.84 -33.69
C ALA A 191 -4.26 7.09 -34.09
N PHE A 192 -4.07 5.86 -33.62
CA PHE A 192 -2.91 5.02 -33.90
C PHE A 192 -3.04 4.14 -35.16
N HIS A 193 -4.10 4.27 -35.96
CA HIS A 193 -4.39 3.33 -37.07
C HIS A 193 -3.26 3.09 -38.10
N GLY A 194 -2.29 4.00 -38.22
CA GLY A 194 -1.13 3.89 -39.12
C GLY A 194 0.19 3.65 -38.40
N SER A 195 0.18 3.56 -37.07
CA SER A 195 1.38 3.38 -36.25
C SER A 195 1.53 1.92 -35.86
N LYS A 196 2.76 1.40 -35.99
CA LYS A 196 3.17 0.22 -35.23
C LYS A 196 3.37 0.61 -33.76
N LEU A 197 3.23 -0.35 -32.88
CA LEU A 197 3.19 -0.18 -31.44
C LEU A 197 4.18 -1.14 -30.77
N CYS A 198 4.99 -0.61 -29.86
CA CYS A 198 5.96 -1.37 -29.10
C CYS A 198 5.77 -1.13 -27.60
N ALA A 199 5.74 -2.21 -26.83
CA ALA A 199 5.70 -2.18 -25.38
C ALA A 199 7.02 -2.74 -24.82
N ILE A 200 7.69 -1.95 -23.98
CA ILE A 200 8.80 -2.46 -23.16
C ILE A 200 8.23 -2.89 -21.81
N GLY A 201 8.24 -4.19 -21.57
CA GLY A 201 7.71 -4.86 -20.39
C GLY A 201 6.25 -5.32 -20.55
N GLN A 202 5.96 -6.47 -19.93
CA GLN A 202 4.64 -7.09 -19.96
C GLN A 202 3.55 -6.20 -19.33
N GLU A 203 3.85 -5.51 -18.22
CA GLU A 203 2.92 -4.56 -17.58
C GLU A 203 2.55 -3.39 -18.51
N THR A 204 3.48 -2.96 -19.37
CA THR A 204 3.22 -1.92 -20.36
C THR A 204 2.28 -2.43 -21.46
N ALA A 205 2.50 -3.66 -21.93
CA ALA A 205 1.62 -4.29 -22.94
C ALA A 205 0.20 -4.50 -22.39
N GLU A 206 0.07 -5.02 -21.16
CA GLU A 206 -1.21 -5.17 -20.48
C GLU A 206 -1.94 -3.82 -20.33
N SER A 207 -1.22 -2.76 -19.96
CA SER A 207 -1.77 -1.40 -19.91
C SER A 207 -2.30 -0.95 -21.28
N MET A 208 -1.56 -1.20 -22.36
CA MET A 208 -2.01 -0.87 -23.73
C MET A 208 -3.29 -1.62 -24.12
N GLU A 209 -3.40 -2.89 -23.74
CA GLU A 209 -4.59 -3.71 -24.00
C GLU A 209 -5.84 -3.15 -23.32
N THR A 210 -5.72 -2.58 -22.12
CA THR A 210 -6.87 -1.93 -21.44
C THR A 210 -7.42 -0.72 -22.21
N HIS A 211 -6.62 -0.13 -23.10
CA HIS A 211 -7.03 0.96 -24.00
C HIS A 211 -7.34 0.47 -25.43
N GLY A 212 -7.48 -0.84 -25.64
CA GLY A 212 -7.82 -1.43 -26.93
C GLY A 212 -6.67 -1.46 -27.94
N LEU A 213 -5.43 -1.33 -27.49
CA LEU A 213 -4.24 -1.44 -28.33
C LEU A 213 -3.52 -2.76 -28.10
N ARG A 214 -3.11 -3.42 -29.18
CA ARG A 214 -2.25 -4.59 -29.13
C ARG A 214 -0.89 -4.25 -29.75
N PRO A 215 0.21 -4.28 -28.99
CA PRO A 215 1.54 -4.02 -29.54
C PRO A 215 1.98 -5.14 -30.50
N GLU A 216 2.64 -4.77 -31.60
CA GLU A 216 3.31 -5.71 -32.51
C GLU A 216 4.57 -6.30 -31.89
N LEU A 217 5.20 -5.57 -30.96
CA LEU A 217 6.40 -6.01 -30.26
C LEU A 217 6.25 -5.80 -28.75
N VAL A 218 6.50 -6.87 -27.99
CA VAL A 218 6.67 -6.82 -26.54
C VAL A 218 8.06 -7.34 -26.20
N THR A 219 8.88 -6.54 -25.52
CA THR A 219 10.24 -6.92 -25.13
C THR A 219 10.50 -6.56 -23.67
N SER A 220 11.23 -7.41 -22.94
CA SER A 220 11.70 -7.12 -21.58
C SER A 220 13.05 -6.41 -21.55
N GLU A 221 13.72 -6.29 -22.70
CA GLU A 221 15.06 -5.73 -22.79
C GLU A 221 15.04 -4.20 -22.77
N TYR A 222 15.77 -3.62 -21.81
CA TYR A 222 15.95 -2.16 -21.70
C TYR A 222 17.35 -1.71 -22.17
N THR A 223 18.20 -2.66 -22.55
CA THR A 223 19.56 -2.39 -23.03
C THR A 223 19.54 -1.93 -24.49
N ALA A 224 20.54 -1.14 -24.90
CA ALA A 224 20.66 -0.72 -26.29
C ALA A 224 20.76 -1.94 -27.22
N GLU A 225 21.53 -2.95 -26.81
CA GLU A 225 21.75 -4.18 -27.54
C GLU A 225 20.46 -5.03 -27.65
N GLY A 226 19.75 -5.20 -26.53
CA GLY A 226 18.51 -5.98 -26.51
C GLY A 226 17.38 -5.31 -27.30
N LEU A 227 17.27 -3.98 -27.24
CA LEU A 227 16.33 -3.22 -28.07
C LEU A 227 16.71 -3.27 -29.56
N ALA A 228 18.00 -3.20 -29.89
CA ALA A 228 18.47 -3.31 -31.27
C ALA A 228 18.07 -4.66 -31.89
N LYS A 229 18.25 -5.74 -31.13
CA LYS A 229 17.86 -7.10 -31.50
C LYS A 229 16.34 -7.25 -31.62
N ALA A 230 15.58 -6.69 -30.67
CA ALA A 230 14.11 -6.77 -30.71
C ALA A 230 13.52 -6.04 -31.93
N LEU A 231 14.20 -4.99 -32.39
CA LEU A 231 13.85 -4.21 -33.59
C LEU A 231 14.64 -4.64 -34.84
N GLU A 232 15.21 -5.84 -34.83
CA GLU A 232 15.91 -6.40 -35.99
C GLU A 232 14.90 -6.66 -37.13
N GLY A 233 15.30 -6.35 -38.37
CA GLY A 233 14.43 -6.47 -39.55
C GLY A 233 13.40 -5.34 -39.73
N TRP A 234 13.32 -4.39 -38.80
CA TRP A 234 12.53 -3.17 -38.98
C TRP A 234 13.37 -2.11 -39.67
N GLU A 235 12.90 -1.59 -40.81
CA GLU A 235 13.46 -0.38 -41.41
C GLU A 235 13.19 0.81 -40.49
N MET A 236 14.20 1.64 -40.25
CA MET A 236 14.12 2.79 -39.33
C MET A 236 14.46 4.11 -40.01
N GLU A 237 15.11 4.06 -41.17
CA GLU A 237 15.55 5.24 -41.92
C GLU A 237 14.33 6.11 -42.29
N GLY A 238 14.35 7.38 -41.86
CA GLY A 238 13.28 8.34 -42.11
C GLY A 238 11.97 8.06 -41.34
N MET A 239 11.91 7.04 -40.48
CA MET A 239 10.70 6.76 -39.69
C MET A 239 10.56 7.75 -38.55
N ARG A 240 9.38 8.35 -38.44
CA ARG A 240 8.98 9.15 -37.28
C ARG A 240 8.59 8.23 -36.13
N VAL A 241 9.33 8.29 -35.03
CA VAL A 241 9.12 7.47 -33.83
C VAL A 241 8.73 8.35 -32.66
N LEU A 242 7.58 8.09 -32.03
CA LEU A 242 7.16 8.77 -30.81
C LEU A 242 7.45 7.92 -29.59
N VAL A 243 8.06 8.51 -28.56
CA VAL A 243 8.36 7.82 -27.30
C VAL A 243 7.78 8.61 -26.13
N PRO A 244 6.52 8.33 -25.72
CA PRO A 244 5.94 8.89 -24.52
C PRO A 244 6.59 8.27 -23.28
N ARG A 245 7.10 9.09 -22.36
CA ARG A 245 7.89 8.62 -21.21
C ARG A 245 7.95 9.58 -20.03
N ALA A 246 8.67 9.17 -18.98
CA ALA A 246 9.04 10.05 -17.89
C ALA A 246 9.98 11.17 -18.37
N GLU A 247 9.84 12.38 -17.81
CA GLU A 247 10.71 13.53 -18.07
C GLU A 247 12.19 13.20 -17.84
N VAL A 248 12.50 12.55 -16.71
CA VAL A 248 13.84 12.05 -16.42
C VAL A 248 13.85 10.54 -16.61
N ALA A 249 14.53 10.05 -17.65
CA ALA A 249 14.84 8.63 -17.78
C ALA A 249 16.22 8.42 -18.41
N ARG A 250 16.92 7.39 -17.93
CA ARG A 250 18.21 6.94 -18.48
C ARG A 250 17.90 5.89 -19.52
N ASP A 251 17.86 6.29 -20.78
CA ASP A 251 17.39 5.42 -21.83
C ASP A 251 18.33 5.50 -23.03
N ALA A 252 18.84 4.36 -23.45
CA ALA A 252 19.67 4.24 -24.63
C ALA A 252 18.83 4.19 -25.92
N LEU A 253 17.51 3.98 -25.80
CA LEU A 253 16.58 3.83 -26.93
C LEU A 253 16.61 5.01 -27.90
N PRO A 254 16.53 6.29 -27.46
CA PRO A 254 16.49 7.41 -28.42
C PRO A 254 17.76 7.47 -29.26
N SER A 255 18.92 7.34 -28.61
CA SER A 255 20.21 7.36 -29.29
C SER A 255 20.39 6.17 -30.23
N LEU A 256 19.89 4.98 -29.85
CA LEU A 256 19.94 3.79 -30.68
C LEU A 256 19.10 3.95 -31.96
N LEU A 257 17.86 4.42 -31.82
CA LEU A 257 16.94 4.61 -32.93
C LEU A 257 17.44 5.69 -33.89
N SER A 258 17.92 6.82 -33.36
CA SER A 258 18.50 7.88 -34.19
C SER A 258 19.74 7.42 -34.95
N LYS A 259 20.58 6.53 -34.38
CA LYS A 259 21.72 5.92 -35.09
C LYS A 259 21.29 5.02 -36.26
N ARG A 260 20.05 4.53 -36.28
CA ARG A 260 19.45 3.75 -37.37
C ARG A 260 18.62 4.61 -38.34
N GLY A 261 18.75 5.94 -38.27
CA GLY A 261 18.11 6.88 -39.21
C GLY A 261 16.69 7.31 -38.84
N ALA A 262 16.18 6.93 -37.66
CA ALA A 262 14.84 7.34 -37.22
C ALA A 262 14.80 8.78 -36.70
N GLU A 263 13.71 9.49 -37.01
CA GLU A 263 13.36 10.78 -36.41
C GLU A 263 12.64 10.52 -35.08
N VAL A 264 13.38 10.56 -33.97
CA VAL A 264 12.86 10.22 -32.64
C VAL A 264 12.32 11.45 -31.92
N HIS A 265 11.02 11.44 -31.63
CA HIS A 265 10.34 12.44 -30.82
C HIS A 265 10.13 11.92 -29.41
N ILE A 266 10.89 12.48 -28.47
CA ILE A 266 10.71 12.21 -27.05
C ILE A 266 9.60 13.10 -26.52
N LEU A 267 8.59 12.49 -25.90
CA LEU A 267 7.48 13.20 -25.29
C LEU A 267 7.42 12.90 -23.79
N PRO A 268 7.93 13.81 -22.93
CA PRO A 268 7.68 13.75 -21.50
C PRO A 268 6.18 13.86 -21.20
N VAL A 269 5.58 12.80 -20.67
CA VAL A 269 4.14 12.81 -20.29
C VAL A 269 3.94 12.81 -18.79
N TYR A 270 4.96 12.46 -18.00
CA TYR A 270 4.90 12.53 -16.54
C TYR A 270 6.28 12.77 -15.92
N GLN A 271 6.27 13.19 -14.66
CA GLN A 271 7.43 13.25 -13.79
C GLN A 271 7.22 12.36 -12.56
N ALA A 272 8.23 11.57 -12.20
CA ALA A 272 8.24 10.83 -10.95
C ALA A 272 8.95 11.67 -9.88
N VAL A 273 8.20 12.17 -8.90
CA VAL A 273 8.70 13.08 -7.85
C VAL A 273 8.49 12.51 -6.46
N CYS A 274 9.32 12.89 -5.49
CA CYS A 274 9.02 12.65 -4.08
C CYS A 274 7.99 13.68 -3.61
N PRO A 275 6.85 13.27 -3.01
CA PRO A 275 5.89 14.24 -2.48
C PRO A 275 6.52 15.14 -1.40
N PRO A 276 6.27 16.46 -1.41
CA PRO A 276 6.82 17.38 -0.41
C PRO A 276 6.48 16.99 1.04
N GLU A 277 5.31 16.36 1.24
CA GLU A 277 4.82 15.92 2.54
C GLU A 277 5.43 14.59 3.03
N ALA A 278 6.16 13.86 2.18
CA ALA A 278 6.67 12.54 2.51
C ALA A 278 7.64 12.60 3.70
N GLY A 279 8.66 13.47 3.65
CA GLY A 279 9.63 13.64 4.74
C GLY A 279 9.00 14.06 6.07
N PRO A 280 8.21 15.15 6.12
CA PRO A 280 7.51 15.56 7.33
C PRO A 280 6.59 14.46 7.91
N SER A 281 5.94 13.66 7.04
CA SER A 281 5.07 12.57 7.49
C SER A 281 5.86 11.40 8.05
N LEU A 282 6.97 11.03 7.41
CA LEU A 282 7.89 9.99 7.90
C LEU A 282 8.48 10.39 9.26
N MET A 283 8.98 11.62 9.39
CA MET A 283 9.53 12.11 10.66
C MET A 283 8.50 12.08 11.79
N ARG A 284 7.25 12.49 11.54
CA ARG A 284 6.19 12.40 12.55
C ARG A 284 5.88 10.96 12.94
N LEU A 285 5.83 10.05 11.97
CA LEU A 285 5.56 8.63 12.22
C LEU A 285 6.62 8.01 13.14
N PHE A 286 7.90 8.16 12.80
CA PHE A 286 8.99 7.55 13.56
C PHE A 286 9.21 8.21 14.93
N ASN A 287 8.95 9.51 15.09
CA ASN A 287 9.09 10.20 16.38
C ASN A 287 7.98 9.86 17.39
N ALA A 288 6.77 9.55 16.92
CA ALA A 288 5.63 9.29 17.80
C ALA A 288 5.45 7.80 18.09
N GLU A 289 5.47 7.01 17.03
CA GLU A 289 4.76 5.74 17.01
C GLU A 289 5.61 4.61 16.42
N GLY A 290 6.52 4.91 15.49
CA GLY A 290 7.37 3.91 14.82
C GLY A 290 6.58 2.95 13.92
N VAL A 291 7.27 1.96 13.37
CA VAL A 291 6.69 0.85 12.60
C VAL A 291 7.46 -0.43 12.85
N ASP A 292 6.79 -1.58 12.70
CA ASP A 292 7.45 -2.89 12.78
C ASP A 292 8.18 -3.24 11.48
N VAL A 293 7.59 -2.87 10.33
CA VAL A 293 8.09 -3.26 9.01
C VAL A 293 8.03 -2.09 8.05
N ILE A 294 9.12 -1.88 7.30
CA ILE A 294 9.20 -0.91 6.20
C ILE A 294 9.30 -1.68 4.89
N THR A 295 8.43 -1.37 3.94
CA THR A 295 8.39 -2.06 2.65
C THR A 295 8.88 -1.20 1.50
N PHE A 296 9.71 -1.79 0.65
CA PHE A 296 10.20 -1.17 -0.59
C PHE A 296 9.92 -2.04 -1.80
N THR A 297 9.23 -1.46 -2.78
CA THR A 297 8.86 -2.17 -4.01
C THR A 297 9.76 -1.85 -5.20
N SER A 298 10.58 -0.81 -5.09
CA SER A 298 11.53 -0.42 -6.13
C SER A 298 12.71 0.37 -5.53
N SER A 299 13.85 0.37 -6.22
CA SER A 299 15.01 1.18 -5.85
C SER A 299 14.69 2.67 -5.69
N SER A 300 13.79 3.23 -6.50
CA SER A 300 13.39 4.63 -6.38
C SER A 300 12.68 4.95 -5.05
N THR A 301 11.85 4.04 -4.55
CA THR A 301 11.19 4.22 -3.24
C THR A 301 12.18 4.24 -2.09
N VAL A 302 13.25 3.43 -2.19
CA VAL A 302 14.36 3.42 -1.22
C VAL A 302 15.12 4.75 -1.25
N VAL A 303 15.56 5.19 -2.44
CA VAL A 303 16.33 6.43 -2.59
C VAL A 303 15.55 7.62 -2.04
N ASN A 304 14.27 7.75 -2.39
CA ASN A 304 13.44 8.85 -1.94
C ASN A 304 13.12 8.77 -0.45
N PHE A 305 12.95 7.57 0.11
CA PHE A 305 12.79 7.37 1.55
C PHE A 305 14.02 7.83 2.31
N VAL A 306 15.23 7.39 1.92
CA VAL A 306 16.47 7.78 2.61
C VAL A 306 16.70 9.28 2.54
N ARG A 307 16.48 9.89 1.37
CA ARG A 307 16.57 11.35 1.18
C ARG A 307 15.57 12.15 2.00
N ALA A 308 14.52 11.51 2.51
CA ALA A 308 13.52 12.17 3.33
C ALA A 308 14.00 12.42 4.76
N PHE A 309 15.12 11.81 5.16
CA PHE A 309 15.76 11.98 6.46
C PHE A 309 17.11 12.69 6.30
N PRO A 310 17.57 13.43 7.32
CA PRO A 310 18.95 13.88 7.42
C PRO A 310 19.93 12.69 7.47
N ASP A 311 21.08 12.80 6.78
CA ASP A 311 22.06 11.72 6.59
C ASP A 311 22.58 11.11 7.91
N ASP A 312 22.58 11.88 9.00
CA ASP A 312 23.08 11.53 10.33
C ASP A 312 22.05 10.80 11.21
N LYS A 313 20.79 10.73 10.80
CA LYS A 313 19.68 10.26 11.66
C LYS A 313 19.09 8.91 11.25
N LEU A 314 19.42 8.39 10.09
CA LEU A 314 18.74 7.22 9.52
C LEU A 314 18.77 5.98 10.45
N PRO A 315 19.91 5.54 11.01
CA PRO A 315 19.93 4.35 11.88
C PRO A 315 19.18 4.55 13.21
N ALA A 316 19.27 5.76 13.78
CA ALA A 316 18.63 6.09 15.05
C ALA A 316 17.10 6.23 14.92
N VAL A 317 16.62 6.71 13.76
CA VAL A 317 15.20 6.95 13.50
C VAL A 317 14.46 5.67 13.17
N LEU A 318 15.11 4.70 12.53
CA LEU A 318 14.47 3.44 12.13
C LEU A 318 14.31 2.44 13.28
N GLY A 319 15.10 2.56 14.35
CA GLY A 319 15.01 1.68 15.52
C GLY A 319 15.10 0.19 15.13
N ASP A 320 14.15 -0.60 15.64
CA ASP A 320 14.05 -2.04 15.37
C ASP A 320 13.20 -2.39 14.14
N ALA A 321 12.86 -1.41 13.29
CA ALA A 321 12.02 -1.64 12.12
C ALA A 321 12.69 -2.58 11.10
N VAL A 322 11.99 -3.64 10.72
CA VAL A 322 12.44 -4.63 9.75
C VAL A 322 12.27 -4.10 8.34
N VAL A 323 13.32 -4.12 7.52
CA VAL A 323 13.22 -3.72 6.11
C VAL A 323 12.92 -4.92 5.22
N ALA A 324 11.82 -4.82 4.46
CA ALA A 324 11.36 -5.81 3.50
C ALA A 324 11.39 -5.27 2.06
N CYS A 325 12.00 -6.01 1.15
CA CYS A 325 12.15 -5.61 -0.25
C CYS A 325 11.46 -6.60 -1.21
N MET A 326 10.83 -6.07 -2.26
CA MET A 326 10.17 -6.86 -3.30
C MET A 326 11.13 -7.78 -4.07
N GLY A 327 12.41 -7.42 -4.18
CA GLY A 327 13.38 -8.20 -4.93
C GLY A 327 14.83 -7.78 -4.69
N PRO A 328 15.79 -8.53 -5.26
CA PRO A 328 17.22 -8.38 -4.97
C PRO A 328 17.76 -7.00 -5.37
N VAL A 329 17.35 -6.45 -6.51
CA VAL A 329 17.79 -5.12 -6.98
C VAL A 329 17.40 -4.00 -5.99
N THR A 330 16.18 -4.07 -5.48
CA THR A 330 15.68 -3.13 -4.46
C THR A 330 16.45 -3.31 -3.15
N ALA A 331 16.69 -4.57 -2.74
CA ALA A 331 17.46 -4.88 -1.53
C ALA A 331 18.90 -4.36 -1.61
N ASP A 332 19.57 -4.53 -2.75
CA ASP A 332 20.94 -4.05 -2.95
C ASP A 332 21.01 -2.53 -2.93
N THR A 333 19.98 -1.86 -3.45
CA THR A 333 19.86 -0.39 -3.34
C THR A 333 19.72 0.04 -1.88
N ALA A 334 18.87 -0.63 -1.11
CA ALA A 334 18.67 -0.37 0.31
C ALA A 334 19.96 -0.56 1.12
N ARG A 335 20.68 -1.67 0.89
CA ARG A 335 21.98 -1.93 1.53
C ARG A 335 23.03 -0.88 1.23
N LYS A 336 23.15 -0.45 -0.04
CA LYS A 336 24.08 0.61 -0.46
C LYS A 336 23.79 1.96 0.22
N LEU A 337 22.54 2.20 0.58
CA LEU A 337 22.11 3.40 1.28
C LEU A 337 22.07 3.21 2.82
N GLY A 338 22.70 2.17 3.34
CA GLY A 338 22.88 1.96 4.77
C GLY A 338 21.71 1.27 5.48
N LEU A 339 20.71 0.76 4.76
CA LEU A 339 19.60 0.02 5.35
C LEU A 339 19.94 -1.47 5.50
N LYS A 340 19.62 -2.05 6.67
CA LYS A 340 19.71 -3.49 6.90
C LYS A 340 18.46 -4.19 6.37
N VAL A 341 18.58 -4.86 5.23
CA VAL A 341 17.48 -5.63 4.63
C VAL A 341 17.43 -7.03 5.22
N GLU A 342 16.29 -7.38 5.81
CA GLU A 342 16.09 -8.67 6.48
C GLU A 342 15.15 -9.60 5.69
N ILE A 343 14.21 -9.02 4.94
CA ILE A 343 13.22 -9.78 4.17
C ILE A 343 13.34 -9.43 2.69
N ILE A 344 13.43 -10.45 1.83
CA ILE A 344 13.35 -10.32 0.38
C ILE A 344 12.31 -11.29 -0.13
N ALA A 345 11.33 -10.79 -0.89
CA ALA A 345 10.30 -11.64 -1.47
C ALA A 345 10.90 -12.59 -2.53
N ARG A 346 10.37 -13.82 -2.59
CA ARG A 346 10.73 -14.79 -3.64
C ARG A 346 9.96 -14.53 -4.92
N GLU A 347 8.70 -14.15 -4.78
CA GLU A 347 7.83 -13.73 -5.88
C GLU A 347 7.74 -12.20 -5.83
N TYR A 348 8.05 -11.54 -6.95
CA TYR A 348 8.21 -10.08 -7.01
C TYR A 348 6.86 -9.37 -7.22
N THR A 349 5.86 -9.79 -6.44
CA THR A 349 4.49 -9.29 -6.47
C THR A 349 4.06 -8.78 -5.09
N PRO A 350 3.05 -7.89 -5.00
CA PRO A 350 2.48 -7.46 -3.71
C PRO A 350 2.17 -8.62 -2.76
N ARG A 351 1.54 -9.68 -3.30
CA ARG A 351 1.23 -10.90 -2.57
C ARG A 351 2.48 -11.63 -2.12
N GLY A 352 3.48 -11.78 -2.98
CA GLY A 352 4.76 -12.41 -2.66
C GLY A 352 5.49 -11.71 -1.52
N LEU A 353 5.50 -10.37 -1.52
CA LEU A 353 6.10 -9.57 -0.45
C LEU A 353 5.29 -9.68 0.85
N ALA A 354 3.96 -9.61 0.81
CA ALA A 354 3.11 -9.78 1.98
C ALA A 354 3.30 -11.16 2.63
N ALA A 355 3.37 -12.23 1.82
CA ALA A 355 3.64 -13.59 2.29
C ALA A 355 5.02 -13.73 2.93
N ALA A 356 6.05 -13.09 2.37
CA ALA A 356 7.40 -13.09 2.95
C ALA A 356 7.43 -12.39 4.32
N ILE A 357 6.71 -11.27 4.47
CA ILE A 357 6.57 -10.56 5.74
C ILE A 357 5.85 -11.43 6.78
N ALA A 358 4.73 -12.06 6.40
CA ALA A 358 4.00 -12.98 7.27
C ALA A 358 4.86 -14.17 7.74
N ALA A 359 5.64 -14.77 6.85
CA ALA A 359 6.50 -15.90 7.20
C ALA A 359 7.62 -15.51 8.19
N ALA A 360 8.09 -14.27 8.15
CA ALA A 360 9.09 -13.75 9.08
C ALA A 360 8.49 -13.42 10.45
N ALA A 361 7.22 -12.98 10.52
CA ALA A 361 6.56 -12.59 11.75
C ALA A 361 6.17 -13.76 12.68
N VAL A 362 6.14 -15.00 12.16
CA VAL A 362 5.81 -16.23 12.91
C VAL A 362 7.05 -16.86 13.58
N ARG A 363 8.25 -16.39 13.25
CA ARG A 363 9.51 -16.80 13.89
C ARG A 363 9.75 -15.99 15.15
#